data_AF-A0A6J0VW81-F1
#
_entry.id   AF-A0A6J0VW81-F1
#
_cell.length_a   1.000
_cell.length_b   1.000
_cell.length_c   1.000
_cell.angle_alpha   90.00
_cell.angle_beta   90.00
_cell.angle_gamma   90.00
#
_symmetry.space_group_name_H-M   'P 1'
#
loop_
_entity.id
_entity.type
_entity.pdbx_description
1 polymer ?
#
loop_
_entity_poly.entity_id
_entity_poly.type
_entity_poly.pdbx_seq_one_letter_code
_entity_poly.pdbx_strand_id
1 'polypeptide(L)'
;MEKYQPSPQWINLFVFVKDPENKNLLARQYGPRGSFTFTSQSPGEHQVCLHLKSIRFALFYDGKLAIHLDMQLGEHTNDYTELAANDKLTLLHLRIQQLVEQVEKIQKEQEYQRWREERFRQTSESTNQRVLWWSILQTLILVATGIWQMQHLKSFFKAKKLV
;
A
#
# COMPACT_ATOMS: atom_id res chain seq x y z
N MET A 1 -18.93 -9.45 10.19
CA MET A 1 -19.80 -8.62 11.05
C MET A 1 -19.50 -9.00 12.48
N GLU A 2 -18.77 -8.16 13.21
CA GLU A 2 -18.44 -8.41 14.62
C GLU A 2 -19.73 -8.26 15.45
N LYS A 3 -20.13 -9.33 16.13
CA LYS A 3 -21.35 -9.33 16.97
C LYS A 3 -20.98 -8.75 18.33
N TYR A 4 -21.42 -7.53 18.60
CA TYR A 4 -21.25 -6.90 19.90
C TYR A 4 -22.28 -7.42 20.91
N GLN A 5 -21.82 -7.80 22.10
CA GLN A 5 -22.68 -8.19 23.22
C GLN A 5 -23.01 -6.95 24.07
N PRO A 6 -24.23 -6.82 24.63
CA PRO A 6 -24.57 -5.71 25.52
C PRO A 6 -23.62 -5.64 26.73
N SER A 7 -23.22 -4.42 27.08
CA SER A 7 -22.35 -4.15 28.23
C SER A 7 -22.99 -4.65 29.54
N PRO A 8 -22.23 -5.35 30.40
CA PRO A 8 -22.68 -5.69 31.76
C PRO A 8 -23.10 -4.46 32.58
N GLN A 9 -24.06 -4.63 33.50
CA GLN A 9 -24.62 -3.54 34.30
C GLN A 9 -23.64 -2.94 35.32
N TRP A 10 -22.59 -3.69 35.70
CA TRP A 10 -21.59 -3.24 36.66
C TRP A 10 -20.53 -2.30 36.04
N ILE A 11 -20.49 -2.18 34.71
CA ILE A 11 -19.58 -1.27 34.02
C ILE A 11 -20.12 0.15 34.14
N ASN A 12 -19.30 1.02 34.70
CA ASN A 12 -19.59 2.43 34.84
C ASN A 12 -18.61 3.26 34.02
N LEU A 13 -19.13 4.22 33.27
CA LEU A 13 -18.36 5.15 32.46
C LEU A 13 -18.34 6.52 33.13
N PHE A 14 -17.16 7.05 33.38
CA PHE A 14 -16.97 8.40 33.88
C PHE A 14 -16.85 9.35 32.70
N VAL A 15 -17.84 10.22 32.53
CA VAL A 15 -17.91 11.18 31.43
C VAL A 15 -17.63 12.57 31.98
N PHE A 16 -16.67 13.27 31.39
CA PHE A 16 -16.49 14.68 31.67
C PHE A 16 -16.30 15.49 30.39
N VAL A 17 -16.81 16.72 30.43
CA VAL A 17 -16.75 17.68 29.34
C VAL A 17 -15.96 18.88 29.83
N LYS A 18 -14.97 19.28 29.03
CA LYS A 18 -14.11 20.44 29.28
C LYS A 18 -14.36 21.53 28.26
N ASP A 19 -14.38 22.76 28.74
CA ASP A 19 -14.34 23.99 27.93
C ASP A 19 -12.94 24.17 27.30
N PRO A 20 -12.75 25.06 26.31
CA PRO A 20 -11.44 25.41 25.74
C PRO A 20 -10.44 25.91 26.78
N GLU A 21 -10.94 26.53 27.86
CA GLU A 21 -10.14 26.97 29.01
C GLU A 21 -9.82 25.83 30.00
N ASN A 22 -10.07 24.57 29.61
CA ASN A 22 -9.85 23.36 30.41
C ASN A 22 -10.70 23.30 31.70
N LYS A 23 -11.77 24.10 31.76
CA LYS A 23 -12.74 24.13 32.86
C LYS A 23 -13.74 22.99 32.69
N ASN A 24 -14.00 22.24 33.76
CA ASN A 24 -14.96 21.14 33.72
C ASN A 24 -16.39 21.69 33.70
N LEU A 25 -17.11 21.51 32.59
CA LEU A 25 -18.52 21.87 32.43
C LEU A 25 -19.45 20.76 32.94
N LEU A 26 -19.06 19.52 32.74
CA LEU A 26 -19.80 18.34 33.18
C LEU A 26 -18.81 17.30 33.68
N ALA A 27 -19.11 16.65 34.80
CA ALA A 27 -18.35 15.50 35.31
C ALA A 27 -19.33 14.57 36.05
N ARG A 28 -19.71 13.47 35.42
CA ARG A 28 -20.70 12.54 35.98
C ARG A 28 -20.41 11.10 35.56
N GLN A 29 -20.75 10.18 36.45
CA GLN A 29 -20.69 8.76 36.16
C GLN A 29 -22.03 8.28 35.59
N TYR A 30 -21.95 7.53 34.50
CA TYR A 30 -23.08 6.91 33.83
C TYR A 30 -22.94 5.39 33.86
N GLY A 31 -24.07 4.69 33.80
CA GLY A 31 -24.10 3.24 33.64
C GLY A 31 -23.76 2.80 32.21
N PRO A 32 -24.14 1.57 31.80
CA PRO A 32 -23.84 1.03 30.47
C PRO A 32 -24.57 1.76 29.32
N ARG A 33 -25.66 2.47 29.64
CA ARG A 33 -26.40 3.31 28.69
C ARG A 33 -26.83 4.59 29.39
N GLY A 34 -26.72 5.72 28.71
CA GLY A 34 -27.14 7.01 29.21
C GLY A 34 -26.97 8.09 28.16
N SER A 35 -27.67 9.21 28.35
CA SER A 35 -27.51 10.43 27.58
C SER A 35 -27.11 11.57 28.52
N PHE A 36 -26.36 12.52 27.96
CA PHE A 36 -26.00 13.75 28.65
C PHE A 36 -26.16 14.93 27.71
N THR A 37 -26.51 16.07 28.28
CA THR A 37 -26.65 17.32 27.55
C THR A 37 -25.86 18.36 28.30
N PHE A 38 -25.10 19.16 27.56
CA PHE A 38 -24.37 20.30 28.08
C PHE A 38 -24.55 21.47 27.12
N THR A 39 -24.39 22.68 27.63
CA THR A 39 -24.38 23.90 26.83
C THR A 39 -22.98 24.49 26.84
N SER A 40 -22.49 24.91 25.68
CA SER A 40 -21.22 25.63 25.55
C SER A 40 -21.40 27.06 26.03
N GLN A 41 -20.66 27.44 27.08
CA GLN A 41 -20.70 28.82 27.62
C GLN A 41 -19.72 29.73 26.88
N SER A 42 -18.60 29.19 26.41
CA SER A 42 -17.59 29.90 25.65
C SER A 42 -17.50 29.35 24.21
N PRO A 43 -17.17 30.18 23.21
CA PRO A 43 -16.88 29.68 21.86
C PRO A 43 -15.50 29.02 21.83
N GLY A 44 -15.41 27.82 21.25
CA GLY A 44 -14.13 27.12 21.03
C GLY A 44 -14.24 25.60 21.10
N GLU A 45 -13.09 24.93 21.07
CA GLU A 45 -13.00 23.47 21.12
C GLU A 45 -13.34 22.92 22.52
N HIS A 46 -14.41 22.12 22.58
CA HIS A 46 -14.80 21.41 23.79
C HIS A 46 -14.35 19.96 23.73
N GLN A 47 -13.78 19.46 24.82
CA GLN A 47 -13.29 18.07 24.89
C GLN A 47 -14.26 17.21 25.70
N VAL A 48 -14.77 16.15 25.08
CA VAL A 48 -15.58 15.12 25.74
C VAL A 48 -14.71 13.90 26.02
N CYS A 49 -14.49 13.58 27.29
CA CYS A 49 -13.64 12.49 27.72
C CYS A 49 -14.45 11.38 28.39
N LEU A 50 -14.19 10.14 27.99
CA LEU A 50 -14.88 8.93 28.43
C LEU A 50 -13.86 8.00 29.11
N HIS A 51 -13.97 7.82 30.43
CA HIS A 51 -12.99 7.06 31.21
C HIS A 51 -13.64 5.92 31.99
N LEU A 52 -12.99 4.77 32.02
CA LEU A 52 -13.39 3.68 32.92
C LEU A 52 -12.54 3.72 34.19
N LYS A 53 -13.17 3.96 35.34
CA LYS A 53 -12.48 3.99 36.64
C LYS A 53 -12.14 2.60 37.19
N SER A 54 -12.87 1.56 36.79
CA SER A 54 -12.72 0.21 37.34
C SER A 54 -12.25 -0.78 36.28
N ILE A 55 -10.93 -0.90 36.14
CA ILE A 55 -10.27 -1.89 35.26
C ILE A 55 -9.83 -3.12 36.08
N ARG A 56 -10.04 -3.15 37.41
CA ARG A 56 -9.54 -4.24 38.28
C ARG A 56 -10.05 -5.64 37.92
N PHE A 57 -11.16 -5.75 37.19
CA PHE A 57 -11.71 -7.03 36.69
C PHE A 57 -11.56 -7.25 35.18
N ALA A 58 -11.08 -6.27 34.41
CA ALA A 58 -10.82 -6.45 32.99
C ALA A 58 -9.64 -7.41 32.72
N LEU A 59 -8.81 -7.69 33.73
CA LEU A 59 -7.78 -8.74 33.67
C LEU A 59 -8.36 -10.16 33.55
N PHE A 60 -9.64 -10.38 33.91
CA PHE A 60 -10.32 -11.68 33.80
C PHE A 60 -11.27 -11.76 32.59
N TYR A 61 -11.44 -10.66 31.86
CA TYR A 61 -12.33 -10.56 30.70
C TYR A 61 -11.49 -10.14 29.49
N ASP A 62 -11.13 -11.10 28.64
CA ASP A 62 -10.42 -10.91 27.36
C ASP A 62 -11.34 -10.29 26.28
N GLY A 63 -12.12 -9.29 26.65
CA GLY A 63 -13.10 -8.63 25.79
C GLY A 63 -12.68 -7.19 25.51
N LYS A 64 -12.63 -6.82 24.23
CA LYS A 64 -12.49 -5.41 23.83
C LYS A 64 -13.80 -4.67 24.14
N LEU A 65 -13.72 -3.54 24.84
CA LEU A 65 -14.88 -2.68 25.08
C LEU A 65 -15.09 -1.74 23.89
N ALA A 66 -16.24 -1.85 23.23
CA ALA A 66 -16.67 -0.90 22.22
C ALA A 66 -17.68 0.10 22.82
N ILE A 67 -17.45 1.39 22.61
CA ILE A 67 -18.34 2.47 23.06
C ILE A 67 -19.02 3.07 21.83
N HIS A 68 -20.35 3.15 21.85
CA HIS A 68 -21.14 3.81 20.81
C HIS A 68 -21.57 5.19 21.32
N LEU A 69 -21.14 6.25 20.63
CA LEU A 69 -21.44 7.65 20.97
C LEU A 69 -22.20 8.29 19.81
N ASP A 70 -23.40 8.80 20.11
CA ASP A 70 -24.20 9.63 19.21
C ASP A 70 -24.23 11.06 19.78
N MET A 71 -23.84 12.04 18.96
CA MET A 71 -23.71 13.44 19.37
C MET A 71 -24.56 14.31 18.47
N GLN A 72 -25.51 15.01 19.07
CA GLN A 72 -26.39 15.97 18.40
C GLN A 72 -26.01 17.37 18.87
N LEU A 73 -25.55 18.21 17.95
CA LEU A 73 -25.27 19.62 18.22
C LEU A 73 -26.54 20.43 17.98
N GLY A 74 -26.87 21.32 18.92
CA GLY A 74 -28.01 22.24 18.77
C GLY A 74 -27.81 23.26 17.65
N GLU A 75 -28.90 23.91 17.25
CA GLU A 75 -28.97 24.88 16.15
C GLU A 75 -28.13 26.13 16.45
N HIS A 76 -26.84 26.08 16.11
CA HIS A 76 -25.98 27.23 15.97
C HIS A 76 -25.67 27.43 14.48
N THR A 77 -25.64 28.70 14.06
CA THR A 77 -25.15 29.12 12.75
C THR A 77 -23.66 28.80 12.67
N ASN A 78 -23.33 27.56 12.32
CA ASN A 78 -21.95 27.14 12.11
C ASN A 78 -21.35 28.05 11.05
N ASP A 79 -20.23 28.70 11.38
CA ASP A 79 -19.42 29.37 10.37
C ASP A 79 -18.76 28.25 9.53
N TYR A 80 -19.48 27.82 8.50
CA TYR A 80 -19.09 26.73 7.59
C TYR A 80 -17.72 26.99 6.93
N THR A 81 -17.19 28.22 7.01
CA THR A 81 -15.97 28.63 6.33
C THR A 81 -14.69 28.06 6.95
N GLU A 82 -14.56 28.02 8.28
CA GLU A 82 -13.39 27.43 8.97
C GLU A 82 -13.43 25.89 8.98
N LEU A 83 -14.62 25.30 9.15
CA LEU A 83 -14.81 23.85 9.02
C LEU A 83 -14.50 23.39 7.59
N ALA A 84 -14.97 24.12 6.57
CA ALA A 84 -14.63 23.82 5.18
C ALA A 84 -13.14 23.99 4.87
N ALA A 85 -12.42 24.90 5.53
CA ALA A 85 -10.98 25.06 5.34
C ALA A 85 -10.21 23.84 5.87
N ASN A 86 -10.54 23.36 7.07
CA ASN A 86 -9.91 22.17 7.67
C ASN A 86 -10.29 20.89 6.92
N ASP A 87 -11.53 20.78 6.46
CA ASP A 87 -12.00 19.64 5.67
C ASP A 87 -11.31 19.62 4.29
N LYS A 88 -11.08 20.79 3.68
CA LYS A 88 -10.26 20.93 2.46
C LYS A 88 -8.81 20.54 2.68
N LEU A 89 -8.19 20.91 3.81
CA LEU A 89 -6.81 20.50 4.15
C LEU A 89 -6.71 18.98 4.33
N THR A 90 -7.68 18.38 5.00
CA THR A 90 -7.76 16.93 5.22
C THR A 90 -7.94 16.18 3.89
N LEU A 91 -8.81 16.69 3.01
CA LEU A 91 -9.00 16.17 1.65
C LEU A 91 -7.71 16.26 0.82
N LEU A 92 -6.96 17.35 0.92
CA LEU A 92 -5.68 17.54 0.25
C LEU A 92 -4.62 16.54 0.76
N HIS A 93 -4.55 16.32 2.07
CA HIS A 93 -3.63 15.37 2.66
C HIS A 93 -3.88 13.94 2.15
N LEU A 94 -5.16 13.53 2.10
CA LEU A 94 -5.57 12.23 1.56
C LEU A 94 -5.20 12.08 0.08
N ARG A 95 -5.42 13.12 -0.75
CA ARG A 95 -5.03 13.12 -2.17
C ARG A 95 -3.52 12.96 -2.34
N ILE A 96 -2.72 13.65 -1.52
CA ILE A 96 -1.25 13.55 -1.57
C ILE A 96 -0.80 12.14 -1.18
N GLN A 97 -1.36 11.54 -0.13
CA GLN A 97 -1.03 10.16 0.23
C GLN A 97 -1.35 9.17 -0.90
N GLN A 98 -2.50 9.32 -1.56
CA GLN A 98 -2.86 8.48 -2.71
C GLN A 98 -1.87 8.63 -3.88
N LEU A 99 -1.40 9.85 -4.15
CA LEU A 99 -0.38 10.10 -5.18
C LEU A 99 0.95 9.44 -4.83
N VAL A 100 1.37 9.49 -3.56
CA VAL A 100 2.60 8.84 -3.09
C VAL A 100 2.51 7.31 -3.25
N GLU A 101 1.40 6.70 -2.84
CA GLU A 101 1.19 5.25 -3.02
C GLU A 101 1.20 4.83 -4.51
N GLN A 102 0.59 5.64 -5.38
CA GLN A 102 0.61 5.39 -6.82
C GLN A 102 2.02 5.45 -7.40
N VAL A 103 2.83 6.44 -7.00
CA VAL A 103 4.22 6.59 -7.45
C VAL A 103 5.08 5.42 -6.97
N GLU A 104 4.92 4.99 -5.72
CA GLU A 104 5.65 3.84 -5.17
C GLU A 104 5.33 2.56 -5.97
N LYS A 105 4.06 2.35 -6.32
CA LYS A 105 3.65 1.23 -7.17
C LYS A 105 4.31 1.28 -8.56
N ILE A 106 4.35 2.46 -9.19
CA ILE A 106 4.99 2.64 -10.50
C ILE A 106 6.50 2.37 -10.43
N GLN A 107 7.18 2.88 -9.40
CA GLN A 107 8.61 2.64 -9.21
C GLN A 107 8.92 1.14 -9.11
N LYS A 108 8.12 0.41 -8.32
CA LYS A 108 8.26 -1.04 -8.17
C LYS A 108 8.04 -1.80 -9.48
N GLU A 109 7.07 -1.38 -10.30
CA GLU A 109 6.85 -1.96 -11.63
C GLU A 109 8.02 -1.65 -12.59
N GLN A 110 8.57 -0.44 -12.57
CA GLN A 110 9.72 -0.07 -13.39
C GLN A 110 10.99 -0.85 -13.01
N GLU A 111 11.24 -1.09 -11.73
CA GLU A 111 12.34 -1.95 -11.28
C GLU A 111 12.16 -3.39 -11.75
N TYR A 112 10.95 -3.93 -11.65
CA TYR A 112 10.63 -5.27 -12.14
C TYR A 112 10.83 -5.39 -13.66
N GLN A 113 10.47 -4.36 -14.44
CA GLN A 113 10.70 -4.35 -15.88
C GLN A 113 12.20 -4.27 -16.22
N ARG A 114 12.98 -3.41 -15.54
CA ARG A 114 14.44 -3.32 -15.72
C ARG A 114 15.13 -4.66 -15.44
N TRP A 115 14.78 -5.33 -14.35
CA TRP A 115 15.36 -6.63 -14.01
C TRP A 115 15.05 -7.70 -15.06
N ARG A 116 13.81 -7.71 -15.61
CA ARG A 116 13.46 -8.61 -16.72
C ARG A 116 14.24 -8.29 -17.99
N GLU A 117 14.40 -7.02 -18.32
CA GLU A 117 15.14 -6.58 -19.50
C GLU A 117 16.62 -6.99 -19.40
N GLU A 118 17.27 -6.78 -18.25
CA GLU A 118 18.65 -7.21 -18.01
C GLU A 118 18.80 -8.72 -18.20
N ARG A 119 17.86 -9.52 -17.67
CA ARG A 119 17.86 -10.97 -17.82
C ARG A 119 17.61 -11.41 -19.26
N PHE A 120 16.68 -10.77 -19.95
CA PHE A 120 16.40 -11.05 -21.36
C PHE A 120 17.59 -10.69 -22.25
N ARG A 121 18.27 -9.57 -21.96
CA ARG A 121 19.47 -9.11 -22.66
C ARG A 121 20.62 -10.11 -22.51
N GLN A 122 20.92 -10.56 -21.29
CA GLN A 122 21.96 -11.57 -21.04
C GLN A 122 21.66 -12.92 -21.73
N THR A 123 20.39 -13.33 -21.75
CA THR A 123 19.97 -14.57 -22.41
C THR A 123 20.05 -14.46 -23.94
N SER A 124 19.68 -13.30 -24.49
CA SER A 124 19.77 -13.01 -25.92
C SER A 124 21.22 -12.97 -26.40
N GLU A 125 22.11 -12.32 -25.65
CA GLU A 125 23.53 -12.19 -25.99
C GLU A 125 24.25 -13.56 -26.01
N SER A 126 24.05 -14.37 -24.97
CA SER A 126 24.68 -15.70 -24.87
C SER A 126 24.15 -16.71 -25.89
N THR A 127 22.87 -16.65 -26.25
CA THR A 127 22.29 -17.51 -27.29
C THR A 127 22.78 -17.07 -28.67
N ASN A 128 22.75 -15.77 -28.96
CA ASN A 128 23.19 -15.22 -30.23
C ASN A 128 24.68 -15.53 -30.49
N GLN A 129 25.55 -15.36 -29.49
CA GLN A 129 26.98 -15.64 -29.64
C GLN A 129 27.26 -17.11 -29.96
N ARG A 130 26.58 -18.05 -29.30
CA ARG A 130 26.74 -19.49 -29.57
C ARG A 130 26.31 -19.84 -30.99
N VAL A 131 25.16 -19.35 -31.42
CA VAL A 131 24.62 -19.61 -32.77
C VAL A 131 25.53 -19.02 -33.85
N LEU A 132 26.06 -17.81 -33.64
CA LEU A 132 27.02 -17.19 -34.56
C LEU A 132 28.30 -18.03 -34.71
N TRP A 133 28.88 -18.53 -33.61
CA TRP A 133 30.05 -19.41 -33.67
C TRP A 133 29.79 -20.71 -34.42
N TRP A 134 28.64 -21.35 -34.20
CA TRP A 134 28.23 -22.54 -34.95
C TRP A 134 28.06 -22.24 -36.46
N SER A 135 27.48 -21.09 -36.80
CA SER A 135 27.31 -20.65 -38.20
C SER A 135 28.65 -20.40 -38.91
N ILE A 136 29.61 -19.78 -38.22
CA ILE A 136 30.98 -19.57 -38.74
C ILE A 136 31.67 -20.90 -38.98
N LEU A 137 31.63 -21.81 -38.00
CA LEU A 137 32.23 -23.14 -38.11
C LEU A 137 31.64 -23.93 -39.28
N GLN A 138 30.31 -23.94 -39.42
CA GLN A 138 29.62 -24.61 -40.53
C GLN A 138 30.05 -24.03 -41.88
N THR A 139 30.12 -22.71 -42.00
CA THR A 139 30.54 -22.04 -43.24
C THR A 139 31.98 -22.41 -43.62
N LEU A 140 32.90 -22.47 -42.64
CA LEU A 140 34.28 -22.90 -42.87
C LEU A 140 34.37 -24.35 -43.37
N ILE A 141 33.58 -25.26 -42.79
CA ILE A 141 33.54 -26.66 -43.21
C ILE A 141 33.04 -26.78 -44.66
N LEU A 142 32.00 -26.03 -45.03
CA LEU A 142 31.47 -26.00 -46.40
C LEU A 142 32.50 -25.47 -47.40
N VAL A 143 33.23 -24.41 -47.06
CA VAL A 143 34.30 -23.88 -47.93
C VAL A 143 35.45 -24.89 -48.06
N ALA A 144 35.90 -25.50 -46.97
CA ALA A 144 36.98 -26.49 -46.98
C ALA A 144 36.63 -27.71 -47.83
N THR A 145 35.42 -28.25 -47.65
CA THR A 145 34.91 -29.37 -48.45
C THR A 145 34.72 -29.00 -49.92
N GLY A 146 34.30 -27.77 -50.23
CA GLY A 146 34.23 -27.26 -51.60
C GLY A 146 35.60 -27.19 -52.28
N ILE A 147 36.62 -26.67 -51.59
CA ILE A 147 38.01 -26.63 -52.09
C ILE A 147 38.53 -28.06 -52.31
N TRP A 148 38.31 -28.95 -51.35
CA TRP A 148 38.68 -30.35 -51.45
C TRP A 148 38.03 -31.02 -52.67
N GLN A 149 36.72 -30.83 -52.87
CA GLN A 149 36.00 -31.36 -54.03
C GLN A 149 36.59 -30.85 -55.35
N MET A 150 36.89 -29.55 -55.46
CA MET A 150 37.52 -28.99 -56.66
C MET A 150 38.92 -29.56 -56.91
N GLN A 151 39.73 -29.72 -55.86
CA GLN A 151 41.07 -30.31 -55.96
C GLN A 151 41.00 -31.79 -56.34
N HIS A 152 40.10 -32.55 -55.74
CA HIS A 152 39.89 -33.96 -56.04
C HIS A 152 39.43 -34.15 -57.49
N LEU A 153 38.48 -33.34 -57.97
CA LEU A 153 38.06 -33.34 -59.38
C LEU A 153 39.22 -32.98 -60.31
N LYS A 154 40.00 -31.94 -60.00
CA LYS A 154 41.19 -31.58 -60.79
C LYS A 154 42.24 -32.69 -60.82
N SER A 155 42.48 -33.36 -59.69
CA SER A 155 43.39 -34.51 -59.59
C SER A 155 42.89 -35.69 -60.42
N PHE A 156 41.57 -35.96 -60.37
CA PHE A 156 40.94 -37.02 -61.15
C PHE A 156 41.06 -36.77 -62.67
N PHE A 157 40.81 -35.54 -63.14
CA PHE A 157 40.99 -35.18 -64.55
C PHE A 157 42.46 -35.17 -64.99
N LYS A 158 43.39 -34.81 -64.10
CA LYS A 158 44.84 -34.82 -64.39
C LYS A 158 45.42 -36.24 -64.42
N ALA A 159 44.94 -37.13 -63.55
CA ALA A 159 45.30 -38.56 -63.55
C ALA A 159 44.67 -39.30 -64.73
N LYS A 160 43.47 -38.89 -65.16
CA LYS A 160 42.80 -39.37 -66.38
C LYS A 160 43.12 -38.51 -67.60
N LYS A 161 44.39 -38.17 -67.81
CA LYS A 161 44.88 -37.49 -69.02
C LYS A 161 44.36 -38.20 -70.29
N LEU A 162 43.21 -37.76 -70.78
CA LEU A 162 42.86 -37.77 -72.20
C LEU A 162 43.83 -36.79 -72.87
N VAL A 163 44.35 -37.21 -74.03
CA VAL A 163 45.16 -36.42 -74.97
C VAL A 163 44.61 -35.02 -75.14
#